data_AF-A0A131ZUG5-F1
#
_entry.id   AF-A0A131ZUG5-F1
#
_cell.length_a   1.000
_cell.length_b   1.000
_cell.length_c   1.000
_cell.angle_alpha   90.00
_cell.angle_beta   90.00
_cell.angle_gamma   90.00
#
_symmetry.space_group_name_H-M   'P 1'
#
loop_
_entity.id
_entity.type
_entity.pdbx_description
1 polymer ?
#
loop_
_entity_poly.entity_id
_entity_poly.type
_entity_poly.pdbx_seq_one_letter_code
_entity_poly.pdbx_strand_id
1 'polypeptide(L)'
;MNDLPASLLDELDTLTKEFFLSKLEKLVVLLRDGRTLIGYLRSIDQFCNARNLLILLFVANLLLHQTIERIYVDDKYGDIPRGIFLIRGENVALCGEISDFKEPTFTLKQVPIEEILELQQNEIEEKQRKDRLKLKILREKGFCLNLESINDDQL
;
A
#
# COMPACT_ATOMS: atom_id res chain seq x y z
N MET A 1 -21.54 38.02 -5.54
CA MET A 1 -20.55 37.00 -5.93
C MET A 1 -19.19 37.58 -5.56
N ASN A 2 -18.73 37.32 -4.35
CA ASN A 2 -17.40 37.74 -3.92
C ASN A 2 -16.47 36.56 -4.18
N ASP A 3 -15.81 36.57 -5.33
CA ASP A 3 -14.69 35.67 -5.56
C ASP A 3 -13.61 36.04 -4.53
N LEU A 4 -13.31 35.09 -3.64
CA LEU A 4 -12.17 35.25 -2.74
C LEU A 4 -10.91 35.46 -3.60
N PRO A 5 -10.01 36.39 -3.23
CA PRO A 5 -8.79 36.62 -3.99
C PRO A 5 -7.95 35.34 -3.98
N ALA A 6 -7.43 34.95 -5.15
CA ALA A 6 -6.66 33.72 -5.32
C ALA A 6 -5.46 33.60 -4.37
N SER A 7 -4.91 34.73 -3.90
CA SER A 7 -3.83 34.79 -2.91
C SER A 7 -4.21 34.20 -1.54
N LEU A 8 -5.47 34.36 -1.11
CA LEU A 8 -5.96 33.82 0.17
C LEU A 8 -6.13 32.29 0.09
N LEU A 9 -6.49 31.77 -1.09
CA LEU A 9 -6.54 30.33 -1.34
C LEU A 9 -5.13 29.73 -1.37
N ASP A 10 -4.15 30.45 -1.92
CA ASP A 10 -2.74 30.03 -1.97
C ASP A 10 -2.08 30.04 -0.57
N GLU A 11 -2.39 31.06 0.24
CA GLU A 11 -2.00 31.11 1.66
C GLU A 11 -2.63 29.97 2.45
N LEU A 12 -3.93 29.72 2.27
CA LEU A 12 -4.61 28.59 2.92
C LEU A 12 -4.01 27.25 2.48
N ASP A 13 -3.74 27.04 1.19
CA ASP A 13 -3.12 25.80 0.69
C ASP A 13 -1.71 25.61 1.27
N THR A 14 -0.93 26.68 1.36
CA THR A 14 0.41 26.67 1.97
C THR A 14 0.35 26.34 3.45
N LEU A 15 -0.57 26.96 4.21
CA LEU A 15 -0.74 26.73 5.64
C LEU A 15 -1.30 25.32 5.92
N THR A 16 -2.18 24.82 5.05
CA THR A 16 -2.71 23.45 5.13
C THR A 16 -1.62 22.43 4.83
N LYS A 17 -0.75 22.71 3.84
CA LYS A 17 0.45 21.91 3.52
C LYS A 17 1.46 21.93 4.67
N GLU A 18 1.77 23.10 5.24
CA GLU A 18 2.67 23.22 6.40
C GLU A 18 2.10 22.48 7.61
N PHE A 19 0.80 22.59 7.87
CA PHE A 19 0.14 21.85 8.94
C PHE A 19 0.18 20.33 8.71
N PHE A 20 -0.18 19.85 7.51
CA PHE A 20 -0.09 18.43 7.13
C PHE A 20 1.34 17.90 7.16
N LEU A 21 2.34 18.70 6.78
CA LEU A 21 3.76 18.31 6.79
C LEU A 21 4.38 18.39 8.19
N SER A 22 3.84 19.21 9.09
CA SER A 22 4.35 19.35 10.46
C SER A 22 4.04 18.12 11.33
N LYS A 23 2.94 17.43 11.04
CA LYS A 23 2.59 16.16 11.68
C LYS A 23 3.10 15.03 10.80
N LEU A 24 4.25 14.47 11.16
CA LEU A 24 4.79 13.28 10.49
C LEU A 24 3.93 12.08 10.83
N GLU A 25 2.86 11.91 10.06
CA GLU A 25 1.93 10.81 10.22
C GLU A 25 2.58 9.51 9.77
N LYS A 26 2.50 8.51 10.66
CA LYS A 26 2.90 7.15 10.34
C LYS A 26 1.80 6.56 9.48
N LEU A 27 2.11 6.18 8.25
CA LEU A 27 1.16 5.61 7.31
C LEU A 27 1.38 4.11 7.15
N VAL A 28 0.30 3.36 7.00
CA VAL A 28 0.29 2.07 6.31
C VAL A 28 -0.10 2.30 4.86
N VAL A 29 0.65 1.69 3.94
CA VAL A 29 0.35 1.68 2.52
C VAL A 29 0.26 0.22 2.07
N LEU A 30 -0.90 -0.17 1.54
CA LEU A 30 -1.09 -1.44 0.87
C LEU A 30 -0.90 -1.24 -0.64
N LEU A 31 0.00 -2.02 -1.22
CA LEU A 31 0.29 -1.99 -2.65
C LEU A 31 -0.59 -3.00 -3.41
N ARG A 32 -0.73 -2.78 -4.72
CA ARG A 32 -1.49 -3.68 -5.61
C ARG A 32 -0.90 -5.09 -5.72
N ASP A 33 0.40 -5.24 -5.49
CA ASP A 33 1.09 -6.53 -5.45
C ASP A 33 0.84 -7.30 -4.13
N GLY A 34 0.09 -6.70 -3.19
CA GLY A 34 -0.25 -7.30 -1.90
C GLY A 34 0.76 -7.01 -0.79
N ARG A 35 1.80 -6.21 -1.04
CA ARG A 35 2.79 -5.84 -0.02
C ARG A 35 2.24 -4.75 0.89
N THR A 36 2.59 -4.83 2.18
CA THR A 36 2.24 -3.80 3.17
C THR A 36 3.49 -3.05 3.59
N LEU A 37 3.49 -1.73 3.37
CA LEU A 37 4.55 -0.83 3.79
C LEU A 37 4.07 0.03 4.95
N ILE A 38 4.93 0.24 5.94
CA ILE A 38 4.66 1.10 7.08
C ILE A 38 5.82 2.08 7.20
N GLY A 39 5.55 3.37 7.26
CA GLY A 39 6.61 4.38 7.38
C GLY A 39 6.06 5.77 7.63
N TYR A 40 6.97 6.74 7.76
CA TYR A 40 6.61 8.14 7.96
C TYR A 40 6.54 8.85 6.62
N LEU A 41 5.39 9.45 6.32
CA LEU A 41 5.25 10.26 5.11
C LEU A 41 6.12 11.52 5.21
N ARG A 42 6.93 11.77 4.18
CA ARG A 42 7.80 12.95 4.10
C ARG A 42 7.36 13.95 3.05
N SER A 43 6.86 13.46 1.92
CA SER A 43 6.40 14.31 0.84
C SER A 43 5.40 13.56 -0.04
N ILE A 44 4.48 14.31 -0.62
CA ILE A 44 3.54 13.88 -1.64
C ILE A 44 3.81 14.76 -2.87
N ASP A 45 3.88 14.16 -4.05
CA ASP A 45 4.16 14.88 -5.29
C ASP A 45 3.07 15.93 -5.62
N GLN A 46 3.53 17.09 -6.13
CA GLN A 46 2.81 18.35 -6.36
C GLN A 46 1.66 18.29 -7.37
N PHE A 47 1.42 17.14 -8.02
CA PHE A 47 0.15 16.87 -8.71
C PHE A 47 -1.05 16.85 -7.74
N CYS A 48 -0.76 16.87 -6.43
CA CYS A 48 -1.69 17.14 -5.34
C CYS A 48 -2.07 18.63 -5.22
N ASN A 49 -2.29 19.34 -6.32
CA ASN A 49 -2.83 20.70 -6.26
C ASN A 49 -4.35 20.66 -6.09
N ALA A 50 -4.80 21.28 -5.00
CA ALA A 50 -6.11 21.20 -4.40
C ALA A 50 -7.26 21.73 -5.27
N ARG A 51 -7.73 20.93 -6.24
CA ARG A 51 -9.04 21.19 -6.88
C ARG A 51 -10.09 20.12 -6.64
N ASN A 52 -9.74 18.93 -6.16
CA ASN A 52 -10.70 17.95 -5.62
C ASN A 52 -9.96 16.89 -4.78
N LEU A 53 -10.04 17.05 -3.45
CA LEU A 53 -9.37 16.22 -2.44
C LEU A 53 -9.73 14.72 -2.53
N LEU A 54 -10.84 14.37 -3.20
CA LEU A 54 -11.35 12.99 -3.30
C LEU A 54 -10.71 12.16 -4.43
N ILE A 55 -10.19 12.79 -5.49
CA ILE A 55 -9.59 12.09 -6.65
C ILE A 55 -8.06 11.98 -6.51
N LEU A 56 -7.48 12.73 -5.58
CA LEU A 56 -6.06 13.03 -5.48
C LEU A 56 -5.22 11.94 -4.79
N LEU A 57 -5.82 11.11 -3.95
CA LEU A 57 -5.11 10.07 -3.18
C LEU A 57 -4.68 8.84 -4.00
N PHE A 58 -5.20 8.65 -5.21
CA PHE A 58 -4.88 7.49 -6.07
C PHE A 58 -3.85 7.78 -7.17
N VAL A 59 -3.40 9.03 -7.31
CA VAL A 59 -2.46 9.44 -8.38
C VAL A 59 -1.17 10.04 -7.84
N ALA A 60 -1.11 10.34 -6.53
CA ALA A 60 0.04 11.01 -5.96
C ALA A 60 1.18 10.05 -5.62
N ASN A 61 2.40 10.40 -6.02
CA ASN A 61 3.60 9.67 -5.62
C ASN A 61 3.89 9.94 -4.14
N LEU A 62 4.18 8.89 -3.37
CA LEU A 62 4.43 8.96 -1.92
C LEU A 62 5.90 8.75 -1.62
N LEU A 63 6.50 9.67 -0.87
CA LEU A 63 7.83 9.51 -0.30
C LEU A 63 7.71 9.12 1.17
N LEU A 64 8.07 7.89 1.49
CA LEU A 64 8.09 7.38 2.86
C LEU A 64 9.54 7.26 3.38
N HIS A 65 9.72 7.51 4.67
CA HIS A 65 10.99 7.39 5.38
C HIS A 65 10.87 6.44 6.57
N GLN A 66 11.98 5.78 6.92
CA GLN A 66 12.02 4.70 7.91
C GLN A 66 10.95 3.64 7.62
N THR A 67 10.85 3.26 6.34
CA THR A 67 9.89 2.26 5.89
C THR A 67 10.30 0.88 6.35
N ILE A 68 9.33 0.17 6.88
CA ILE A 68 9.36 -1.27 7.08
C ILE A 68 8.33 -1.89 6.13
N GLU A 69 8.72 -2.95 5.47
CA GLU A 69 7.80 -3.82 4.76
C GLU A 69 7.39 -4.94 5.71
N ARG A 70 6.08 -5.03 5.99
CA ARG A 70 5.53 -6.04 6.88
C ARG A 70 4.84 -7.11 6.07
N ILE A 71 5.31 -8.35 6.24
CA ILE A 71 4.72 -9.54 5.62
C ILE A 71 3.89 -10.24 6.70
N TYR A 72 2.66 -10.61 6.35
CA TYR A 72 1.76 -11.36 7.20
C TYR A 72 1.54 -12.74 6.59
N VAL A 73 1.74 -13.79 7.37
CA VAL A 73 1.42 -15.18 6.98
C VAL A 73 0.74 -15.84 8.17
N ASP A 74 -0.52 -16.23 7.99
CA ASP A 74 -1.39 -16.77 9.06
C ASP A 74 -1.36 -15.90 10.33
N ASP A 75 -0.91 -16.47 11.46
CA ASP A 75 -0.80 -15.81 12.77
C ASP A 75 0.59 -15.19 13.03
N LYS A 76 1.43 -15.07 12.00
CA LYS A 76 2.81 -14.60 12.10
C LYS A 76 3.03 -13.34 11.24
N TYR A 77 3.97 -12.50 11.66
CA TYR A 77 4.43 -11.37 10.87
C TYR A 77 5.95 -11.22 10.92
N GLY A 78 6.52 -10.67 9.85
CA GLY A 78 7.94 -10.32 9.77
C GLY A 78 8.12 -8.93 9.18
N ASP A 79 9.13 -8.21 9.69
CA ASP A 79 9.42 -6.83 9.30
C ASP A 79 10.76 -6.76 8.55
N ILE A 80 10.74 -6.21 7.34
CA ILE A 80 11.93 -5.99 6.50
C ILE A 80 12.21 -4.49 6.43
N PRO A 81 13.34 -4.00 6.96
CA PRO A 81 13.68 -2.59 6.85
C PRO A 81 14.03 -2.21 5.41
N ARG A 82 13.36 -1.19 4.87
CA ARG A 82 13.59 -0.65 3.51
C ARG A 82 14.20 0.75 3.50
N GLY A 83 14.04 1.52 4.58
CA GLY A 83 14.67 2.83 4.74
C GLY A 83 13.87 3.95 4.07
N ILE A 84 14.32 4.47 2.93
CA ILE A 84 13.59 5.48 2.15
C ILE A 84 12.94 4.79 0.96
N PHE A 85 11.65 5.01 0.76
CA PHE A 85 10.90 4.33 -0.29
C PHE A 85 10.01 5.33 -1.04
N LEU A 86 10.16 5.34 -2.37
CA LEU A 86 9.33 6.14 -3.27
C LEU A 86 8.30 5.23 -3.93
N ILE A 87 7.03 5.48 -3.67
CA ILE A 87 5.91 4.72 -4.21
C ILE A 87 5.25 5.54 -5.30
N ARG A 88 5.06 4.94 -6.47
CA ARG A 88 4.25 5.57 -7.52
C ARG A 88 2.76 5.40 -7.23
N GLY A 89 1.97 6.46 -7.46
CA GLY A 89 0.57 6.51 -7.06
C GLY A 89 -0.28 5.36 -7.61
N GLU A 90 -0.01 4.91 -8.84
CA GLU A 90 -0.76 3.82 -9.48
C GLU A 90 -0.61 2.47 -8.76
N ASN A 91 0.48 2.28 -8.01
CA ASN A 91 0.75 1.04 -7.29
C ASN A 91 0.12 1.04 -5.89
N VAL A 92 -0.40 2.17 -5.41
CA VAL A 92 -1.11 2.27 -4.14
C VAL A 92 -2.52 1.71 -4.31
N ALA A 93 -2.84 0.69 -3.53
CA ALA A 93 -4.20 0.16 -3.44
C ALA A 93 -4.99 0.87 -2.33
N LEU A 94 -4.37 1.04 -1.15
CA LEU A 94 -4.95 1.70 0.01
C LEU A 94 -3.83 2.38 0.80
N CYS A 95 -4.13 3.52 1.43
CA CYS A 95 -3.29 4.06 2.50
C CYS A 95 -4.14 4.53 3.68
N GLY A 96 -3.55 4.54 4.86
CA GLY A 96 -4.22 5.01 6.08
C GLY A 96 -3.21 5.44 7.15
N GLU A 97 -3.57 6.47 7.92
CA GLU A 97 -2.83 6.90 9.10
C GLU A 97 -2.96 5.88 10.22
N ILE A 98 -1.83 5.54 10.85
CA ILE A 98 -1.80 4.76 12.08
C ILE A 98 -1.90 5.74 13.25
N SER A 99 -3.02 5.72 13.95
CA SER A 99 -3.13 6.37 15.25
C SER A 99 -2.50 5.52 16.34
N ASP A 100 -1.80 6.14 17.30
CA ASP A 100 -1.24 5.46 18.48
C ASP A 100 -2.29 5.01 19.51
N PHE A 101 -3.59 5.11 19.19
CA PHE A 101 -4.66 4.65 20.08
C PHE A 101 -4.73 3.11 20.10
N LYS A 102 -4.03 2.56 21.10
CA LYS A 102 -4.06 1.19 21.65
C LYS A 102 -5.04 0.21 21.01
N GLU A 103 -4.45 -0.80 20.38
CA GLU A 103 -5.06 -1.94 19.71
C GLU A 103 -6.01 -2.76 20.61
N PRO A 104 -7.04 -3.41 20.04
CA PRO A 104 -7.46 -4.71 20.54
C PRO A 104 -6.31 -5.71 20.32
N THR A 105 -5.96 -6.42 21.39
CA THR A 105 -5.07 -7.59 21.46
C THR A 105 -5.19 -8.53 20.26
N PHE A 106 -4.41 -8.31 19.20
CA PHE A 106 -4.14 -9.33 18.19
C PHE A 106 -2.77 -9.94 18.47
N THR A 107 -2.76 -11.21 18.87
CA THR A 107 -1.55 -11.93 19.28
C THR A 107 -0.76 -12.43 18.08
N LEU A 108 -0.45 -11.54 17.11
CA LEU A 108 0.41 -11.90 15.99
C LEU A 108 1.83 -12.13 16.49
N LYS A 109 2.46 -13.24 16.06
CA LYS A 109 3.81 -13.60 16.48
C LYS A 109 4.84 -13.00 15.51
N GLN A 110 5.76 -12.22 16.04
CA GLN A 110 6.90 -11.75 15.26
C GLN A 110 7.87 -12.91 15.01
N VAL A 111 8.25 -13.11 13.76
CA VAL A 111 9.24 -14.10 13.32
C VAL A 111 10.39 -13.42 12.57
N PRO A 112 11.59 -14.05 12.53
CA PRO A 112 12.71 -13.50 11.77
C PRO A 112 12.42 -13.48 10.26
N ILE A 113 13.17 -12.64 9.55
CA ILE A 113 12.99 -12.40 8.11
C ILE A 113 13.11 -13.70 7.30
N GLU A 114 14.06 -14.57 7.64
CA GLU A 114 14.24 -15.85 6.93
C GLU A 114 12.98 -16.73 7.02
N GLU A 115 12.45 -16.89 8.23
CA GLU A 115 11.27 -17.73 8.47
C GLU A 115 10.03 -17.16 7.78
N ILE A 116 9.80 -15.84 7.80
CA ILE A 116 8.61 -15.27 7.15
C ILE A 116 8.67 -15.41 5.62
N LEU A 117 9.86 -15.31 5.03
CA LEU A 117 10.05 -15.45 3.58
C LEU A 117 9.80 -16.89 3.12
N GLU A 118 10.29 -17.87 3.88
CA GLU A 118 9.98 -19.29 3.61
C GLU A 118 8.48 -19.57 3.72
N LEU A 119 7.82 -19.07 4.77
CA LEU A 119 6.37 -19.22 4.95
C LEU A 119 5.58 -18.58 3.80
N GLN A 120 5.97 -17.37 3.39
CA GLN A 120 5.34 -16.66 2.28
C GLN A 120 5.50 -17.44 0.97
N GLN A 121 6.70 -17.97 0.68
CA GLN A 121 6.95 -18.76 -0.53
C GLN A 121 6.06 -20.01 -0.57
N ASN A 122 5.98 -20.74 0.54
CA ASN A 122 5.11 -21.92 0.66
C ASN A 122 3.63 -21.59 0.44
N GLU A 123 3.15 -20.46 0.98
CA GLU A 123 1.77 -20.01 0.79
C GLU A 123 1.48 -19.67 -0.68
N ILE A 124 2.40 -18.97 -1.35
CA ILE A 124 2.28 -18.62 -2.77
C ILE A 124 2.22 -19.90 -3.62
N GLU A 125 3.10 -20.86 -3.36
CA GLU A 125 3.13 -22.15 -4.09
C GLU A 125 1.84 -22.95 -3.89
N GLU A 126 1.36 -23.07 -2.65
CA GLU A 126 0.11 -23.75 -2.35
C GLU A 126 -1.10 -23.07 -2.99
N LYS A 127 -1.13 -21.73 -2.99
CA LYS A 127 -2.17 -20.95 -3.64
C LYS A 127 -2.14 -21.16 -5.15
N GLN A 128 -0.98 -21.06 -5.78
CA GLN A 128 -0.82 -21.32 -7.22
C GLN A 128 -1.23 -22.75 -7.59
N ARG A 129 -0.87 -23.75 -6.77
CA ARG A 129 -1.25 -25.14 -6.98
C ARG A 129 -2.77 -25.32 -6.91
N LYS A 130 -3.42 -24.73 -5.90
CA LYS A 130 -4.88 -24.76 -5.74
C LYS A 130 -5.59 -24.04 -6.88
N ASP A 131 -5.08 -22.88 -7.30
CA ASP A 131 -5.69 -22.08 -8.36
C ASP A 131 -5.56 -22.78 -9.72
N ARG A 132 -4.42 -23.42 -10.01
CA ARG A 132 -4.24 -24.29 -11.19
C ARG A 132 -5.25 -25.44 -11.21
N LEU A 133 -5.48 -26.10 -10.07
CA LEU A 133 -6.46 -27.18 -9.99
C LEU A 133 -7.89 -26.68 -10.17
N LYS A 134 -8.25 -25.58 -9.51
CA LYS A 134 -9.57 -24.94 -9.68
C LYS A 134 -9.81 -24.56 -11.14
N LEU A 135 -8.82 -23.99 -11.81
CA LEU A 135 -8.93 -23.60 -13.22
C LEU A 135 -9.15 -24.79 -14.13
N LYS A 136 -8.48 -25.93 -13.89
CA LYS A 136 -8.74 -27.17 -14.65
C LYS A 136 -10.18 -27.64 -14.49
N ILE A 137 -10.67 -27.71 -13.25
CA ILE A 137 -12.05 -28.14 -12.95
C ILE A 137 -13.09 -27.19 -13.55
N LEU A 138 -12.84 -25.87 -13.49
CA LEU A 138 -13.74 -24.87 -14.05
C LEU A 138 -13.77 -24.90 -15.58
N ARG A 139 -12.61 -25.13 -16.22
CA ARG A 139 -12.53 -25.33 -17.67
C ARG A 139 -13.29 -26.58 -18.12
N GLU A 140 -13.16 -27.69 -17.39
CA GLU A 140 -13.93 -28.92 -17.66
C GLU A 140 -15.44 -28.69 -17.56
N LYS A 141 -15.87 -27.75 -16.71
CA LYS A 141 -17.27 -27.36 -16.53
C LYS A 141 -17.74 -26.25 -17.50
N GLY A 142 -16.90 -25.84 -18.46
CA GLY A 142 -17.24 -24.84 -19.47
C GLY A 142 -17.10 -23.38 -19.04
N PHE A 143 -16.46 -23.10 -17.89
CA PHE A 143 -16.15 -21.73 -17.48
C PHE A 143 -14.78 -21.30 -18.01
N CYS A 144 -14.75 -20.24 -18.81
CA CYS A 144 -13.52 -19.57 -19.24
C CYS A 144 -13.27 -18.36 -18.34
N LEU A 145 -12.35 -18.50 -17.38
CA LEU A 145 -11.85 -17.37 -16.60
C LEU A 145 -10.63 -16.78 -17.31
N ASN A 146 -10.74 -15.54 -17.78
CA ASN A 146 -9.57 -14.75 -18.20
C ASN A 146 -8.89 -14.21 -16.94
N LEU A 147 -7.95 -14.98 -16.41
CA LEU A 147 -6.99 -14.51 -15.40
C LEU A 147 -5.70 -14.11 -16.12
N GLU A 148 -5.76 -13.14 -17.01
CA GLU A 148 -4.56 -12.55 -17.61
C GLU A 148 -4.00 -11.50 -16.65
N SER A 149 -3.03 -11.91 -15.82
CA SER A 149 -1.90 -11.06 -15.36
C SER A 149 -0.99 -11.79 -14.35
N ILE A 150 -0.55 -13.02 -14.66
CA ILE A 150 0.68 -13.56 -14.05
C ILE A 150 1.51 -14.18 -15.17
N ASN A 151 2.30 -13.30 -15.82
CA ASN A 151 3.53 -13.56 -16.57
C ASN A 151 3.73 -14.99 -17.10
N ASP A 152 3.11 -15.29 -18.24
CA ASP A 152 3.72 -16.18 -19.22
C ASP A 152 4.35 -15.29 -20.31
N ASP A 153 5.49 -14.66 -19.96
CA ASP A 153 6.35 -14.03 -20.95
C ASP A 153 7.65 -14.83 -21.08
N GLN A 154 7.82 -15.35 -22.30
CA GLN A 154 9.06 -15.72 -22.99
C GLN A 154 9.58 -17.15 -22.80
N LEU A 155 9.07 -18.04 -23.64
CA LEU A 155 9.84 -19.13 -24.26
C LEU A 155 10.28 -18.68 -25.66
#